data_AF-A0A4P7C442-F1
#
_entry.id   AF-A0A4P7C442-F1
#
_cell.length_a   1.000
_cell.length_b   1.000
_cell.length_c   1.000
_cell.angle_alpha   90.00
_cell.angle_beta   90.00
_cell.angle_gamma   90.00
#
_symmetry.space_group_name_H-M   'P 1'
#
loop_
_entity.id
_entity.type
_entity.pdbx_description
1 polymer ?
#
loop_
_entity_poly.entity_id
_entity_poly.type
_entity_poly.pdbx_seq_one_letter_code
_entity_poly.pdbx_strand_id
1 'polypeptide(L)'
;MITYEDIRSLSAPERFFTYAEAYLGAANAMCQQMVQDPASGKWSNAAVVLMLAAHAVELFLKGAILAREPSTYLGNRGHNLHELAADYRSHFPEPSFNWDIPFQGEFPVGFSEAEIDAFRKEIPAPSILYRYPVQKGGDEWQGLYGFEANSFLLLLIELKHDFIRIKTQLT
;
A
#
# COMPACT_ATOMS: atom_id res chain seq x y z
N MET A 1 -0.01 -22.85 -18.37
CA MET A 1 0.65 -22.98 -17.06
C MET A 1 1.39 -21.68 -16.82
N ILE A 2 1.14 -21.00 -15.69
CA ILE A 2 1.87 -19.78 -15.29
C ILE A 2 3.10 -20.23 -14.52
N THR A 3 4.28 -19.65 -14.78
CA THR A 3 5.53 -20.08 -14.15
C THR A 3 6.34 -18.90 -13.62
N TYR A 4 7.28 -19.16 -12.70
CA TYR A 4 8.18 -18.12 -12.19
C TYR A 4 9.06 -17.49 -13.27
N GLU A 5 9.26 -18.17 -14.40
CA GLU A 5 10.06 -17.64 -15.52
C GLU A 5 9.50 -16.31 -16.06
N ASP A 6 8.19 -16.09 -15.96
CA ASP A 6 7.51 -14.88 -16.46
C ASP A 6 8.01 -13.59 -15.75
N ILE A 7 8.56 -13.72 -14.54
CA ILE A 7 9.10 -12.58 -13.76
C ILE A 7 10.60 -12.68 -13.50
N ARG A 8 11.22 -13.83 -13.82
CA ARG A 8 12.63 -14.09 -13.47
C ARG A 8 13.60 -13.22 -14.24
N SER A 9 13.27 -12.87 -15.49
CA SER A 9 14.08 -12.02 -16.36
C SER A 9 13.97 -10.53 -16.05
N LEU A 10 12.97 -10.12 -15.26
CA LEU A 10 12.76 -8.72 -14.91
C LEU A 10 13.82 -8.24 -13.92
N SER A 11 14.19 -6.96 -14.01
CA SER A 11 15.00 -6.29 -12.99
C SER A 11 14.30 -6.27 -11.63
N ALA A 12 15.03 -5.97 -10.55
CA ALA A 12 14.43 -5.89 -9.23
C ALA A 12 13.27 -4.86 -9.15
N PRO A 13 13.41 -3.61 -9.64
CA PRO A 13 12.29 -2.66 -9.70
C PRO A 13 11.07 -3.19 -10.47
N GLU A 14 11.30 -3.79 -11.64
CA GLU A 14 10.22 -4.30 -12.49
C GLU A 14 9.44 -5.46 -11.82
N ARG A 15 10.12 -6.33 -11.06
CA ARG A 15 9.45 -7.35 -10.25
C ARG A 15 8.56 -6.71 -9.18
N PHE A 16 9.05 -5.68 -8.49
CA PHE A 16 8.26 -4.95 -7.50
C PHE A 16 7.02 -4.29 -8.14
N PHE A 17 7.18 -3.61 -9.27
CA PHE A 17 6.05 -3.02 -10.00
C PHE A 17 5.04 -4.06 -10.46
N THR A 18 5.52 -5.19 -10.99
CA THR A 18 4.64 -6.29 -11.45
C THR A 18 3.80 -6.85 -10.31
N TYR A 19 4.41 -7.08 -9.14
CA TYR A 19 3.65 -7.53 -7.97
C TYR A 19 2.72 -6.45 -7.44
N ALA A 20 3.16 -5.18 -7.37
CA ALA A 20 2.32 -4.07 -6.94
C ALA A 20 1.04 -3.96 -7.79
N GLU A 21 1.16 -4.08 -9.12
CA GLU A 21 0.04 -4.09 -10.04
C GLU A 21 -0.88 -5.30 -9.82
N ALA A 22 -0.33 -6.48 -9.57
CA ALA A 22 -1.12 -7.68 -9.28
C ALA A 22 -1.92 -7.56 -7.97
N TYR A 23 -1.28 -7.05 -6.90
CA TYR A 23 -1.95 -6.79 -5.62
C TYR A 23 -3.05 -5.73 -5.75
N LEU A 24 -2.78 -4.64 -6.47
CA LEU A 24 -3.77 -3.59 -6.71
C LEU A 24 -4.94 -4.11 -7.56
N GLY A 25 -4.66 -4.92 -8.58
CA GLY A 25 -5.67 -5.56 -9.40
C GLY A 25 -6.59 -6.50 -8.60
N ALA A 26 -6.02 -7.29 -7.69
CA ALA A 26 -6.79 -8.14 -6.80
C ALA A 26 -7.64 -7.33 -5.81
N ALA A 27 -7.09 -6.27 -5.22
CA ALA A 27 -7.83 -5.35 -4.36
C ALA A 27 -9.02 -4.73 -5.10
N ASN A 28 -8.80 -4.27 -6.33
CA ASN A 28 -9.83 -3.66 -7.17
C ASN A 28 -10.95 -4.66 -7.49
N ALA A 29 -10.62 -5.87 -7.96
CA ALA A 29 -11.62 -6.89 -8.29
C ALA A 29 -12.50 -7.26 -7.09
N MET A 30 -11.91 -7.44 -5.91
CA MET A 30 -12.66 -7.74 -4.68
C MET A 30 -13.48 -6.54 -4.20
N CYS A 31 -12.97 -5.32 -4.34
CA CYS A 31 -13.70 -4.10 -4.00
C CYS A 31 -14.91 -3.88 -4.93
N GLN A 32 -14.73 -4.10 -6.23
CA GLN A 32 -15.82 -4.09 -7.22
C GLN A 32 -16.92 -5.10 -6.89
N GLN A 33 -16.53 -6.31 -6.46
CA GLN A 33 -17.50 -7.30 -6.00
C GLN A 33 -18.33 -6.79 -4.81
N MET A 34 -17.69 -6.14 -3.83
CA MET A 34 -18.39 -5.53 -2.68
C MET A 34 -19.32 -4.39 -3.07
N VAL A 35 -19.01 -3.64 -4.13
CA VAL A 35 -19.89 -2.60 -4.67
C VAL A 35 -21.11 -3.22 -5.38
N GLN A 36 -20.90 -4.30 -6.14
CA GLN A 36 -21.96 -4.92 -6.95
C GLN A 36 -22.88 -5.84 -6.16
N ASP A 37 -22.35 -6.52 -5.13
CA ASP A 37 -23.07 -7.45 -4.28
C ASP A 37 -22.97 -7.05 -2.80
N PRO A 38 -24.03 -6.44 -2.23
CA PRO A 38 -24.07 -6.07 -0.82
C PRO A 38 -23.83 -7.25 0.14
N ALA A 39 -24.15 -8.49 -0.24
CA ALA A 39 -23.91 -9.66 0.60
C ALA A 39 -22.42 -9.94 0.81
N SER A 40 -21.56 -9.45 -0.09
CA SER A 40 -20.11 -9.53 0.01
C SER A 40 -19.50 -8.37 0.81
N GLY A 41 -20.28 -7.34 1.18
CA GLY A 41 -19.87 -6.19 2.00
C GLY A 41 -19.64 -6.56 3.47
N LYS A 42 -18.63 -7.38 3.73
CA LYS A 42 -18.26 -7.87 5.07
C LYS A 42 -16.89 -7.34 5.47
N TRP A 43 -16.70 -7.12 6.77
CA TRP A 43 -15.41 -6.66 7.31
C TRP A 43 -14.24 -7.57 6.92
N SER A 44 -14.44 -8.89 6.88
CA SER A 44 -13.41 -9.83 6.43
C SER A 44 -12.90 -9.55 5.02
N ASN A 45 -13.79 -9.13 4.11
CA ASN A 45 -13.44 -8.80 2.73
C ASN A 45 -12.80 -7.40 2.66
N ALA A 46 -13.33 -6.45 3.43
CA ALA A 46 -12.75 -5.12 3.58
C ALA A 46 -11.30 -5.18 4.07
N ALA A 47 -11.02 -5.98 5.11
CA ALA A 47 -9.67 -6.17 5.64
C ALA A 47 -8.73 -6.75 4.58
N VAL A 48 -9.19 -7.73 3.79
CA VAL A 48 -8.38 -8.28 2.68
C VAL A 48 -8.10 -7.20 1.63
N VAL A 49 -9.10 -6.41 1.22
CA VAL A 49 -8.90 -5.31 0.27
C VAL A 49 -7.89 -4.28 0.80
N LEU A 50 -8.01 -3.88 2.06
CA LEU A 50 -7.08 -2.95 2.71
C LEU A 50 -5.66 -3.51 2.75
N MET A 51 -5.50 -4.79 3.08
CA MET A 51 -4.20 -5.47 3.09
C MET A 51 -3.56 -5.50 1.70
N LEU A 52 -4.32 -5.91 0.68
CA LEU A 52 -3.84 -5.99 -0.70
C LEU A 52 -3.44 -4.60 -1.22
N ALA A 53 -4.26 -3.58 -0.98
CA ALA A 53 -3.99 -2.22 -1.40
C ALA A 53 -2.76 -1.62 -0.70
N ALA A 54 -2.65 -1.78 0.63
CA ALA A 54 -1.49 -1.33 1.38
C ALA A 54 -0.20 -1.99 0.89
N HIS A 55 -0.25 -3.30 0.61
CA HIS A 55 0.92 -4.02 0.12
C HIS A 55 1.27 -3.64 -1.33
N ALA A 56 0.27 -3.35 -2.18
CA ALA A 56 0.52 -2.80 -3.51
C ALA A 56 1.30 -1.48 -3.44
N VAL A 57 0.88 -0.54 -2.58
CA VAL A 57 1.58 0.73 -2.37
C VAL A 57 2.99 0.51 -1.83
N GLU A 58 3.17 -0.39 -0.86
CA GLU A 58 4.47 -0.72 -0.29
C GLU A 58 5.46 -1.19 -1.36
N LEU A 59 5.03 -2.15 -2.19
CA LEU A 59 5.84 -2.72 -3.26
C LEU A 59 6.12 -1.68 -4.36
N PHE A 60 5.14 -0.83 -4.68
CA PHE A 60 5.33 0.23 -5.67
C PHE A 60 6.38 1.24 -5.23
N LEU A 61 6.31 1.73 -3.99
CA LEU A 61 7.30 2.66 -3.43
C LEU A 61 8.70 2.03 -3.43
N LYS A 62 8.81 0.76 -3.01
CA LYS A 62 10.08 0.00 -3.05
C LYS A 62 10.64 -0.13 -4.48
N GLY A 63 9.78 -0.44 -5.44
CA GLY A 63 10.16 -0.51 -6.85
C GLY A 63 10.64 0.84 -7.38
N ALA A 64 9.93 1.92 -7.08
CA ALA A 64 10.27 3.26 -7.54
C ALA A 64 11.60 3.75 -6.98
N ILE A 65 11.82 3.58 -5.68
CA ILE A 65 13.09 3.95 -5.05
C ILE A 65 14.25 3.14 -5.66
N LEU A 66 14.10 1.81 -5.81
CA LEU A 66 15.14 0.99 -6.45
C LEU A 66 15.40 1.38 -7.90
N ALA A 67 14.39 1.84 -8.65
CA ALA A 67 14.58 2.30 -10.02
C ALA A 67 15.45 3.57 -10.07
N ARG A 68 15.30 4.47 -9.09
CA ARG A 68 16.08 5.71 -8.99
C ARG A 68 17.47 5.49 -8.38
N GLU A 69 17.56 4.62 -7.38
CA GLU A 69 18.79 4.28 -6.68
C GLU A 69 18.96 2.75 -6.58
N PRO A 70 19.55 2.10 -7.62
CA PRO A 70 19.67 0.64 -7.66
C PRO A 70 20.55 0.04 -6.55
N SER A 71 21.40 0.84 -5.91
CA SER A 71 22.25 0.44 -4.79
C SER A 71 21.53 0.41 -3.44
N THR A 72 20.29 0.90 -3.36
CA THR A 72 19.54 0.92 -2.11
C THR A 72 19.30 -0.50 -1.58
N TYR A 73 19.73 -0.78 -0.36
CA TYR A 73 19.42 -2.03 0.32
C TYR A 73 18.02 -1.98 0.94
N LEU A 74 17.06 -2.69 0.33
CA LEU A 74 15.69 -2.76 0.84
C LEU A 74 15.50 -3.73 2.02
N GLY A 75 16.46 -4.61 2.32
CA GLY A 75 16.28 -5.65 3.34
C GLY A 75 16.04 -5.13 4.77
N ASN A 76 16.40 -3.87 5.02
CA ASN A 76 16.10 -3.17 6.28
C ASN A 76 14.97 -2.12 6.14
N ARG A 77 14.51 -1.83 4.91
CA ARG A 77 13.38 -0.92 4.69
C ARG A 77 12.12 -1.74 4.98
N GLY A 78 11.58 -1.54 6.18
CA GLY A 78 10.48 -2.32 6.74
C GLY A 78 9.17 -2.22 5.95
N HIS A 79 8.07 -2.52 6.62
CA HIS A 79 6.72 -2.46 6.06
C HIS A 79 6.01 -1.13 6.36
N ASN A 80 6.74 -0.14 6.89
CA ASN A 80 6.21 1.14 7.30
C ASN A 80 5.99 2.05 6.09
N LEU A 81 4.72 2.21 5.68
CA LEU A 81 4.35 3.06 4.55
C LEU A 81 4.64 4.55 4.77
N HIS A 82 4.63 5.03 6.01
CA HIS A 82 4.98 6.41 6.31
C HIS A 82 6.46 6.69 6.01
N GLU A 83 7.35 5.82 6.50
CA GLU A 83 8.79 5.91 6.23
C GLU A 83 9.07 5.77 4.72
N LEU A 84 8.50 4.75 4.07
CA LEU A 84 8.66 4.55 2.62
C LEU A 84 8.18 5.74 1.79
N ALA A 85 7.09 6.40 2.20
CA ALA A 85 6.59 7.57 1.51
C ALA A 85 7.49 8.80 1.70
N ALA A 86 8.01 9.02 2.91
CA ALA A 86 8.97 10.09 3.18
C ALA A 86 10.25 9.89 2.34
N ASP A 87 10.72 8.65 2.28
CA ASP A 87 11.88 8.22 1.52
C ASP A 87 11.67 8.45 0.01
N TYR A 88 10.56 7.96 -0.53
CA TYR A 88 10.14 8.23 -1.91
C TYR A 88 10.13 9.73 -2.22
N ARG A 89 9.50 10.56 -1.39
CA ARG A 89 9.45 12.02 -1.61
C ARG A 89 10.84 12.66 -1.59
N SER A 90 11.79 12.12 -0.83
CA SER A 90 13.16 12.63 -0.81
C SER A 90 13.92 12.29 -2.11
N HIS A 91 13.66 11.13 -2.71
CA HIS A 91 14.23 10.71 -3.99
C HIS A 91 13.54 11.33 -5.22
N PHE A 92 12.31 11.80 -5.06
CA PHE A 92 11.45 12.28 -6.15
C PHE A 92 10.79 13.64 -5.81
N PRO A 93 11.58 14.73 -5.68
CA PRO A 93 11.03 16.05 -5.37
C PRO A 93 10.29 16.70 -6.55
N GLU A 94 10.39 16.15 -7.76
CA GLU A 94 9.83 16.78 -8.96
C GLU A 94 8.30 16.64 -9.00
N PRO A 95 7.56 17.69 -9.42
CA PRO A 95 6.10 17.67 -9.46
C PRO A 95 5.49 16.52 -10.28
N SER A 96 6.20 16.01 -11.29
CA SER A 96 5.74 14.89 -12.14
C SER A 96 5.74 13.54 -11.42
N PHE A 97 6.32 13.45 -10.22
CA PHE A 97 6.33 12.27 -9.35
C PHE A 97 5.46 12.44 -8.10
N ASN A 98 4.83 13.61 -7.92
CA ASN A 98 3.89 13.84 -6.82
C ASN A 98 2.60 13.06 -7.03
N TRP A 99 2.06 12.55 -5.94
CA TRP A 99 0.80 11.83 -5.84
C TRP A 99 0.38 11.73 -4.36
N ASP A 100 -0.89 11.44 -4.12
CA ASP A 100 -1.40 11.24 -2.77
C ASP A 100 -1.17 9.78 -2.35
N ILE A 101 -0.14 9.55 -1.54
CA ILE A 101 0.26 8.21 -1.09
C ILE A 101 -0.61 7.84 0.13
N PRO A 102 -1.51 6.85 0.04
CA PRO A 102 -2.43 6.51 1.11
C PRO A 102 -1.76 5.75 2.27
N PHE A 103 -2.54 5.44 3.30
CA PHE A 103 -2.13 4.67 4.49
C PHE A 103 -1.02 5.30 5.34
N GLN A 104 -0.94 6.63 5.37
CA GLN A 104 0.01 7.37 6.21
C GLN A 104 -0.52 7.69 7.62
N GLY A 105 -1.75 7.27 7.91
CA GLY A 105 -2.50 7.59 9.13
C GLY A 105 -3.10 8.99 9.06
N GLU A 106 -4.42 9.09 9.25
CA GLU A 106 -5.09 10.35 9.49
C GLU A 106 -5.13 10.59 11.00
N PHE A 107 -4.47 11.67 11.44
CA PHE A 107 -4.51 12.09 12.84
C PHE A 107 -5.44 13.31 12.94
N PRO A 108 -6.37 13.34 13.91
CA PRO A 108 -7.25 14.47 14.09
C PRO A 108 -6.47 15.78 14.21
N VAL A 109 -7.08 16.88 13.77
CA VAL A 109 -6.50 18.22 13.93
C VAL A 109 -6.33 18.51 15.42
N GLY A 110 -5.13 18.92 15.84
CA GLY A 110 -4.82 19.31 17.22
C GLY A 110 -3.75 18.47 17.93
N PHE A 111 -3.32 17.35 17.34
CA PHE A 111 -2.17 16.59 17.83
C PHE A 111 -0.85 17.23 17.36
N SER A 112 0.14 17.29 18.24
CA SER A 112 1.52 17.67 17.90
C SER A 112 2.21 16.57 17.09
N GLU A 113 3.28 16.91 16.36
CA GLU A 113 4.09 15.92 15.62
C GLU A 113 4.63 14.82 16.53
N ALA A 114 5.03 15.16 17.77
CA ALA A 114 5.52 14.19 18.73
C ALA A 114 4.45 13.18 19.17
N GLU A 115 3.20 13.64 19.34
CA GLU A 115 2.07 12.76 19.66
C GLU A 115 1.72 11.87 18.47
N ILE A 116 1.68 12.43 17.26
CA ILE A 116 1.45 11.69 16.02
C ILE A 116 2.50 10.57 15.88
N ASP A 117 3.77 10.89 16.09
CA ASP A 117 4.86 9.90 16.01
C ASP A 117 4.79 8.85 17.11
N ALA A 118 4.29 9.19 18.30
CA ALA A 118 4.03 8.22 19.35
C ALA A 118 2.92 7.24 18.93
N PHE A 119 1.79 7.75 18.41
CA PHE A 119 0.71 6.90 17.92
C PHE A 119 1.15 6.01 16.77
N ARG A 120 1.96 6.51 15.83
CA ARG A 120 2.49 5.71 14.72
C ARG A 120 3.34 4.53 15.17
N LYS A 121 4.05 4.64 16.30
CA LYS A 121 4.85 3.55 16.85
C LYS A 121 3.99 2.47 17.51
N GLU A 122 2.81 2.82 17.98
CA GLU A 122 1.86 1.89 18.61
C GLU A 122 0.95 1.21 17.58
N ILE A 123 0.65 1.89 16.47
CA ILE A 123 -0.18 1.34 15.39
C ILE A 123 0.68 0.38 14.53
N PRO A 124 0.28 -0.89 14.38
CA PRO A 124 0.97 -1.83 13.50
C PRO A 124 0.94 -1.34 12.06
N ALA A 125 1.98 -1.68 11.30
CA ALA A 125 2.01 -1.41 9.86
C ALA A 125 0.71 -1.92 9.19
N PRO A 126 0.10 -1.16 8.27
CA PRO A 126 -1.16 -1.56 7.61
C PRO A 126 -1.13 -2.98 7.01
N SER A 127 -0.01 -3.38 6.42
CA SER A 127 0.18 -4.72 5.85
C SER A 127 0.28 -5.85 6.88
N ILE A 128 0.45 -5.52 8.18
CA ILE A 128 0.37 -6.44 9.32
C ILE A 128 -1.03 -6.38 9.95
N LEU A 129 -1.52 -5.17 10.24
CA LEU A 129 -2.81 -4.90 10.86
C LEU A 129 -3.95 -5.62 10.11
N TYR A 130 -3.94 -5.52 8.78
CA TYR A 130 -4.99 -6.11 7.94
C TYR A 130 -4.70 -7.56 7.51
N ARG A 131 -3.48 -8.05 7.74
CA ARG A 131 -3.08 -9.43 7.42
C ARG A 131 -3.52 -10.41 8.50
N TYR A 132 -3.40 -10.03 9.76
CA TYR A 132 -3.76 -10.89 10.87
C TYR A 132 -5.10 -10.45 11.46
N PRO A 133 -6.06 -11.37 11.69
CA PRO A 133 -7.35 -11.00 12.25
C PRO A 133 -7.26 -10.53 13.71
N VAL A 134 -6.20 -10.92 14.41
CA VAL A 134 -5.94 -10.63 15.82
C VAL A 134 -4.45 -10.39 16.05
N GLN A 135 -4.14 -9.78 17.18
CA GLN A 135 -2.79 -9.58 17.68
C GLN A 135 -2.11 -10.90 18.05
N LYS A 136 -0.79 -10.83 18.23
CA LYS A 136 -0.04 -11.94 18.83
C LYS A 136 -0.54 -12.17 20.25
N GLY A 137 -1.11 -13.35 20.49
CA GLY A 137 -1.76 -13.70 21.76
C GLY A 137 -3.27 -13.94 21.64
N GLY A 138 -3.88 -13.55 20.52
CA GLY A 138 -5.29 -13.79 20.22
C GLY A 138 -6.21 -12.60 20.51
N ASP A 139 -5.68 -11.52 21.09
CA ASP A 139 -6.45 -10.30 21.40
C ASP A 139 -6.83 -9.53 20.12
N GLU A 140 -7.97 -8.86 20.14
CA GLU A 140 -8.40 -8.03 19.01
C GLU A 140 -7.52 -6.78 18.84
N TRP A 141 -7.41 -6.30 17.61
CA TRP A 141 -6.80 -5.00 17.32
C TRP A 141 -7.65 -3.90 17.94
N GLN A 142 -7.01 -3.01 18.72
CA GLN A 142 -7.68 -1.87 19.33
C GLN A 142 -7.86 -0.75 18.30
N GLY A 143 -9.09 -0.27 18.12
CA GLY A 143 -9.38 0.88 17.24
C GLY A 143 -10.80 0.85 16.65
N LEU A 144 -11.22 2.00 16.12
CA LEU A 144 -12.42 2.08 15.28
C LEU A 144 -11.98 1.93 13.81
N TYR A 145 -12.43 0.86 13.17
CA TYR A 145 -12.13 0.61 11.77
C TYR A 145 -13.40 0.70 10.91
N GLY A 146 -13.28 1.39 9.78
CA GLY A 146 -14.36 1.56 8.82
C GLY A 146 -13.86 1.31 7.41
N PHE A 147 -14.78 0.91 6.53
CA PHE A 147 -14.49 0.71 5.12
C PHE A 147 -15.76 0.99 4.31
N GLU A 148 -15.65 1.83 3.29
CA GLU A 148 -16.73 2.12 2.35
C GLU A 148 -16.25 1.76 0.94
N ALA A 149 -16.91 0.77 0.32
CA ALA A 149 -16.40 0.14 -0.89
C ALA A 149 -16.41 1.07 -2.11
N ASN A 150 -17.40 1.96 -2.26
CA ASN A 150 -17.49 2.83 -3.43
C ASN A 150 -16.36 3.85 -3.47
N SER A 151 -16.15 4.54 -2.36
CA SER A 151 -15.09 5.57 -2.21
C SER A 151 -13.72 4.93 -2.30
N PHE A 152 -13.55 3.75 -1.68
CA PHE A 152 -12.28 3.04 -1.75
C PHE A 152 -11.98 2.51 -3.16
N LEU A 153 -13.00 2.10 -3.92
CA LEU A 153 -12.83 1.70 -5.32
C LEU A 153 -12.30 2.86 -6.18
N LEU A 154 -12.78 4.09 -5.96
CA LEU A 154 -12.26 5.27 -6.65
C LEU A 154 -10.78 5.50 -6.35
N LEU A 155 -10.38 5.37 -5.07
CA LEU A 155 -8.99 5.44 -4.66
C LEU A 155 -8.13 4.37 -5.36
N LEU A 156 -8.60 3.13 -5.48
CA LEU A 156 -7.85 2.07 -6.18
C LEU A 156 -7.66 2.36 -7.68
N ILE A 157 -8.62 3.03 -8.31
CA ILE A 157 -8.52 3.47 -9.72
C ILE A 157 -7.48 4.59 -9.85
N GLU A 158 -7.49 5.56 -8.93
CA GLU A 158 -6.51 6.65 -8.89
C GLU A 158 -5.08 6.11 -8.67
N LEU A 159 -4.90 5.20 -7.70
CA LEU A 159 -3.61 4.53 -7.49
C LEU A 159 -3.11 3.84 -8.75
N LYS A 160 -3.99 3.21 -9.52
CA LYS A 160 -3.61 2.55 -10.77
C LYS A 160 -3.10 3.58 -11.79
N HIS A 161 -3.76 4.73 -11.91
CA HIS A 161 -3.30 5.79 -12.80
C HIS A 161 -1.95 6.35 -12.37
N ASP A 162 -1.75 6.57 -11.06
CA ASP A 162 -0.47 7.05 -10.53
C ASP A 162 0.66 6.04 -10.72
N PHE A 163 0.39 4.76 -10.48
CA PHE A 163 1.38 3.69 -10.70
C PHE A 163 1.85 3.69 -12.15
N ILE A 164 0.92 3.73 -13.10
CA ILE A 164 1.23 3.75 -14.54
C ILE A 164 2.03 5.02 -14.89
N ARG A 165 1.57 6.19 -14.44
CA ARG A 165 2.20 7.49 -14.74
C ARG A 165 3.63 7.56 -14.22
N ILE A 166 3.87 7.11 -12.99
CA ILE A 166 5.20 7.14 -12.35
C ILE A 166 6.11 6.09 -12.98
N LYS A 167 5.63 4.85 -13.15
CA LYS A 167 6.41 3.75 -13.75
C LYS A 167 6.89 4.11 -15.15
N THR A 168 6.04 4.71 -15.98
CA THR A 168 6.39 5.13 -17.36
C THR A 168 7.52 6.16 -17.42
N GLN A 169 7.75 6.92 -16.34
CA GLN A 169 8.85 7.86 -16.25
C GLN A 169 10.15 7.23 -15.72
N LEU A 170 10.08 6.00 -15.19
CA LEU A 170 11.19 5.28 -14.56
C LEU A 170 11.74 4.14 -15.44
N THR A 171 10.98 3.70 -16.43
CA THR A 171 11.33 2.64 -17.40
C THR A 171 11.43 3.23 -18.80
#